data_AF-A0A7S8RH62-F1
#
_entry.id   AF-A0A7S8RH62-F1
#
_cell.length_a   1.000
_cell.length_b   1.000
_cell.length_c   1.000
_cell.angle_alpha   90.00
_cell.angle_beta   90.00
_cell.angle_gamma   90.00
#
_symmetry.space_group_name_H-M   'P 1'
#
loop_
_entity.id
_entity.type
_entity.pdbx_description
1 polymer ?
#
loop_
_entity_poly.entity_id
_entity_poly.type
_entity_poly.pdbx_seq_one_letter_code
_entity_poly.pdbx_strand_id
1 'polypeptide(L)'
;MLAEGENIPLAITTIGEKQYVLVYSGVAALRASLAADGATDTSAMAQPAQAVLRFLLSGTYGGLIVDPASAPARAMLSRELIAQMMEQADPEFSIKKLLAARRTETTPDEVVAAIPSSRLWIAANKPEGSDQVGVAEARAADGDRLIEVFTHPIEIAALGRGDRPAPVTGAQLGSALRADPELAGILIDPAGPWIRLDRDHLAPLMVEAPGDGD
;
A
#
# COMPACT_ATOMS: atom_id res chain seq x y z
N MET A 1 -7.80 22.74 -3.60
CA MET A 1 -7.77 21.35 -4.10
C MET A 1 -8.39 21.40 -5.48
N LEU A 2 -7.63 21.05 -6.53
CA LEU A 2 -8.16 21.08 -7.89
C LEU A 2 -9.26 20.02 -7.99
N ALA A 3 -10.41 20.43 -8.51
CA ALA A 3 -11.58 19.58 -8.67
C ALA A 3 -11.28 18.47 -9.67
N GLU A 4 -11.89 17.32 -9.42
CA GLU A 4 -11.89 16.13 -10.25
C GLU A 4 -12.12 16.51 -11.73
N GLY A 5 -11.09 16.33 -12.58
CA GLY A 5 -11.19 16.52 -14.04
C GLY A 5 -10.30 17.61 -14.66
N GLU A 6 -9.60 18.45 -13.89
CA GLU A 6 -8.61 19.37 -14.47
C GLU A 6 -7.28 18.66 -14.78
N ASN A 7 -6.68 19.01 -15.93
CA ASN A 7 -5.36 18.54 -16.37
C ASN A 7 -4.34 18.68 -15.23
N ILE A 8 -3.97 17.56 -14.62
CA ILE A 8 -2.93 17.55 -13.60
C ILE A 8 -1.63 17.95 -14.32
N PRO A 9 -0.96 19.06 -13.94
CA PRO A 9 0.25 19.52 -14.60
C PRO A 9 1.42 18.63 -14.19
N LEU A 10 1.47 17.43 -14.76
CA LEU A 10 2.52 16.46 -14.50
C LEU A 10 3.66 16.64 -15.50
N ALA A 11 4.89 16.51 -15.01
CA ALA A 11 6.06 16.47 -15.85
C ALA A 11 6.06 15.17 -16.67
N ILE A 12 6.37 15.29 -17.96
CA ILE A 12 6.39 14.19 -18.93
C ILE A 12 7.75 14.19 -19.62
N THR A 13 8.33 13.00 -19.79
CA THR A 13 9.50 12.79 -20.64
C THR A 13 9.20 11.82 -21.77
N THR A 14 9.99 11.85 -22.84
CA THR A 14 9.86 10.94 -23.98
C THR A 14 11.09 10.04 -24.05
N ILE A 15 10.89 8.73 -24.07
CA ILE A 15 11.94 7.73 -24.27
C ILE A 15 11.56 6.88 -25.49
N GLY A 16 12.33 7.01 -26.57
CA GLY A 16 11.97 6.46 -27.87
C GLY A 16 10.67 7.06 -28.38
N GLU A 17 9.66 6.23 -28.64
CA GLU A 17 8.33 6.65 -29.12
C GLU A 17 7.29 6.78 -27.99
N LYS A 18 7.68 6.51 -26.74
CA LYS A 18 6.76 6.48 -25.60
C LYS A 18 6.96 7.67 -24.67
N GLN A 19 5.85 8.20 -24.15
CA GLN A 19 5.84 9.23 -23.13
C GLN A 19 5.68 8.62 -21.73
N TYR A 20 6.42 9.13 -20.76
CA TYR A 20 6.42 8.68 -19.37
C TYR A 20 6.11 9.83 -18.43
N VAL A 21 5.25 9.58 -17.45
CA VAL A 21 4.97 10.53 -16.37
C VAL A 21 6.12 10.50 -15.37
N LEU A 22 6.59 11.66 -14.93
CA LEU A 22 7.63 11.80 -13.92
C LEU A 22 7.03 12.11 -12.56
N VAL A 23 7.48 11.39 -11.53
CA VAL A 23 7.13 11.67 -10.13
C VAL A 23 8.37 11.64 -9.25
N TYR A 24 8.24 12.32 -8.10
CA TYR A 24 9.31 12.47 -7.13
C TYR A 24 8.82 11.98 -5.77
N SER A 25 9.60 11.10 -5.14
CA SER A 25 9.31 10.57 -3.80
C SER A 25 9.40 11.65 -2.72
N GLY A 26 10.07 12.76 -3.01
CA GLY A 26 10.13 13.94 -2.15
C GLY A 26 10.92 15.10 -2.74
N VAL A 27 11.04 16.17 -1.96
CA VAL A 27 11.71 17.42 -2.37
C VAL A 27 13.19 17.19 -2.69
N ALA A 28 13.86 16.29 -1.99
CA ALA A 28 15.27 15.97 -2.26
C ALA A 28 15.47 15.39 -3.66
N ALA A 29 14.64 14.41 -4.05
CA ALA A 29 14.70 13.81 -5.38
C ALA A 29 14.33 14.81 -6.48
N LEU A 30 13.32 15.66 -6.23
CA LEU A 30 13.00 16.77 -7.14
C LEU A 30 14.19 17.71 -7.34
N ARG A 31 14.83 18.17 -6.25
CA ARG A 31 16.00 19.06 -6.33
C ARG A 31 17.17 18.41 -7.07
N ALA A 32 17.38 17.11 -6.88
CA ALA A 32 18.42 16.38 -7.61
C ALA A 32 18.17 16.40 -9.12
N SER A 33 16.92 16.22 -9.55
CA SER A 33 16.54 16.35 -10.96
C SER A 33 16.71 17.77 -11.50
N LEU A 34 16.29 18.79 -10.75
CA LEU A 34 16.47 20.19 -11.18
C LEU A 34 17.95 20.56 -11.36
N ALA A 35 18.80 20.10 -10.43
CA ALA A 35 20.24 20.31 -10.51
C ALA A 35 20.86 19.58 -11.72
N ALA A 36 20.40 18.37 -12.03
CA ALA A 36 20.87 17.61 -13.19
C ALA A 36 20.46 18.27 -14.51
N ASP A 37 19.25 18.84 -14.59
CA ASP A 37 18.71 19.47 -15.80
C ASP A 37 19.13 20.95 -15.95
N GLY A 38 19.78 21.54 -14.94
CA GLY A 38 20.14 22.97 -14.91
C GLY A 38 18.92 23.90 -14.81
N ALA A 39 17.76 23.39 -14.41
CA ALA A 39 16.50 24.12 -14.35
C ALA A 39 16.43 24.99 -13.07
N THR A 40 16.13 26.27 -13.24
CA THR A 40 16.06 27.26 -12.14
C THR A 40 14.66 27.80 -11.88
N ASP A 41 13.77 27.73 -12.87
CA ASP A 41 12.35 28.06 -12.75
C ASP A 41 11.50 26.79 -12.87
N THR A 42 11.31 26.06 -11.77
CA THR A 42 10.39 24.92 -11.74
C THR A 42 9.41 25.03 -10.59
N SER A 43 8.13 24.94 -10.94
CA SER A 43 7.04 24.78 -9.98
C SER A 43 6.73 23.29 -9.81
N ALA A 44 6.54 22.86 -8.57
CA ALA A 44 6.11 21.51 -8.25
C ALA A 44 4.86 21.55 -7.39
N MET A 45 3.90 20.68 -7.71
CA MET A 45 2.69 20.51 -6.92
C MET A 45 2.62 19.09 -6.38
N ALA A 46 2.28 18.96 -5.10
CA ALA A 46 1.95 17.67 -4.54
C ALA A 46 0.56 17.24 -5.05
N GLN A 47 0.48 16.01 -5.55
CA GLN A 47 -0.76 15.41 -6.05
C GLN A 47 -1.01 14.09 -5.30
N PRO A 48 -2.27 13.74 -5.00
CA PRO A 48 -2.58 12.42 -4.47
C PRO A 48 -2.05 11.34 -5.42
N ALA A 49 -1.32 10.35 -4.91
CA ALA A 49 -0.71 9.30 -5.72
C ALA A 49 -1.75 8.59 -6.61
N GLN A 50 -2.93 8.31 -6.05
CA GLN A 50 -4.04 7.71 -6.79
C GLN A 50 -4.50 8.54 -7.99
N ALA A 51 -4.55 9.87 -7.86
CA ALA A 51 -4.94 10.77 -8.94
C ALA A 51 -3.90 10.73 -10.08
N VAL A 52 -2.62 10.68 -9.74
CA VAL A 52 -1.53 10.54 -10.72
C VAL A 52 -1.62 9.21 -11.48
N LEU A 53 -1.86 8.10 -10.77
CA LEU A 53 -2.00 6.78 -11.39
C LEU A 53 -3.24 6.71 -12.29
N ARG A 54 -4.38 7.27 -11.87
CA ARG A 54 -5.60 7.35 -12.69
C ARG A 54 -5.40 8.21 -13.93
N PHE A 55 -4.74 9.37 -13.78
CA PHE A 55 -4.39 10.24 -14.92
C PHE A 55 -3.52 9.48 -15.94
N LEU A 56 -2.46 8.81 -15.47
CA LEU A 56 -1.60 8.00 -16.32
C LEU A 56 -2.40 6.96 -17.12
N LEU A 57 -3.31 6.26 -16.44
CA LEU A 57 -4.15 5.23 -17.05
C LEU A 57 -5.23 5.81 -17.99
N SER A 58 -5.67 7.05 -17.80
CA SER A 58 -6.59 7.72 -18.75
C SER A 58 -5.91 8.18 -20.05
N GLY A 59 -4.60 8.45 -20.01
CA GLY A 59 -3.81 8.86 -21.18
C GLY A 59 -3.15 7.70 -21.92
N THR A 60 -2.29 8.01 -22.90
CA THR A 60 -1.52 7.05 -23.71
C THR A 60 -0.07 6.87 -23.24
N TYR A 61 0.21 7.19 -21.97
CA TYR A 61 1.54 7.11 -21.39
C TYR A 61 2.06 5.66 -21.29
N GLY A 62 3.34 5.45 -21.58
CA GLY A 62 4.03 4.17 -21.48
C GLY A 62 4.33 3.72 -20.04
N GLY A 63 4.30 4.64 -19.07
CA GLY A 63 4.55 4.31 -17.67
C GLY A 63 4.88 5.51 -16.78
N LEU A 64 5.38 5.21 -15.60
CA LEU A 64 5.76 6.15 -14.54
C LEU A 64 7.25 6.00 -14.26
N ILE A 65 7.99 7.10 -14.17
CA ILE A 65 9.37 7.12 -13.69
C ILE A 65 9.39 7.84 -12.35
N VAL A 66 9.86 7.13 -11.32
CA VAL A 66 10.06 7.65 -9.98
C VAL A 66 11.52 8.05 -9.82
N ASP A 67 11.74 9.28 -9.36
CA ASP A 67 13.05 9.84 -9.05
C ASP A 67 14.06 9.71 -10.20
N PRO A 68 13.79 10.32 -11.37
CA PRO A 68 14.52 10.07 -12.61
C PRO A 68 16.03 10.35 -12.54
N ALA A 69 16.47 11.32 -11.72
CA ALA A 69 17.88 11.65 -11.53
C ALA A 69 18.58 10.85 -10.42
N SER A 70 17.85 10.03 -9.66
CA SER A 70 18.40 9.33 -8.49
C SER A 70 19.12 8.03 -8.84
N ALA A 71 19.99 8.01 -9.85
CA ALA A 71 20.71 6.78 -10.20
C ALA A 71 21.57 6.27 -9.02
N PRO A 72 21.54 4.96 -8.69
CA PRO A 72 20.85 3.86 -9.38
C PRO A 72 19.40 3.61 -8.91
N ALA A 73 18.91 4.35 -7.92
CA ALA A 73 17.62 4.16 -7.25
C ALA A 73 16.37 4.60 -8.05
N ARG A 74 16.51 5.11 -9.28
CA ARG A 74 15.35 5.44 -10.12
C ARG A 74 14.52 4.18 -10.40
N ALA A 75 13.20 4.29 -10.33
CA ALA A 75 12.29 3.20 -10.67
C ALA A 75 11.47 3.54 -11.92
N MET A 76 11.32 2.58 -12.83
CA MET A 76 10.46 2.72 -14.01
C MET A 76 9.38 1.65 -13.95
N LEU A 77 8.13 2.08 -13.82
CA LEU A 77 6.95 1.21 -13.75
C LEU A 77 6.22 1.29 -15.08
N SER A 78 5.95 0.14 -15.70
CA SER A 78 5.19 0.10 -16.96
C SER A 78 3.72 0.41 -16.71
N ARG A 79 3.05 0.92 -17.74
CA ARG A 79 1.59 1.13 -17.72
C ARG A 79 0.84 -0.15 -17.35
N GLU A 80 1.25 -1.29 -17.89
CA GLU A 80 0.58 -2.58 -17.68
C GLU A 80 0.66 -3.02 -16.23
N LEU A 81 1.85 -2.88 -15.60
CA LEU A 81 2.03 -3.16 -14.18
C LEU A 81 1.15 -2.23 -13.33
N ILE A 82 1.12 -0.93 -13.65
CA ILE A 82 0.28 0.04 -12.92
C ILE A 82 -1.21 -0.30 -13.06
N ALA A 83 -1.66 -0.69 -14.26
CA ALA A 83 -3.04 -1.08 -14.50
C ALA A 83 -3.43 -2.28 -13.64
N GLN A 84 -2.57 -3.31 -13.59
CA GLN A 84 -2.78 -4.49 -12.76
C GLN A 84 -2.81 -4.15 -11.26
N MET A 85 -1.92 -3.26 -10.79
CA MET A 85 -1.95 -2.78 -9.41
C MET A 85 -3.27 -2.05 -9.10
N MET A 86 -3.71 -1.15 -9.99
CA MET A 86 -4.93 -0.38 -9.77
C MET A 86 -6.20 -1.25 -9.78
N GLU A 87 -6.22 -2.35 -10.53
CA GLU A 87 -7.33 -3.32 -10.53
C GLU A 87 -7.43 -4.08 -9.20
N GLN A 88 -6.28 -4.42 -8.60
CA GLN A 88 -6.21 -5.17 -7.35
C GLN A 88 -6.45 -4.28 -6.13
N ALA A 89 -6.06 -3.01 -6.18
CA ALA A 89 -6.19 -2.06 -5.08
C ALA A 89 -7.63 -1.94 -4.52
N ASP A 90 -7.71 -1.57 -3.24
CA ASP A 90 -8.94 -1.00 -2.68
C ASP A 90 -9.30 0.27 -3.49
N PRO A 91 -10.50 0.35 -4.12
CA PRO A 91 -10.90 1.51 -4.92
C PRO A 91 -10.76 2.84 -4.18
N GLU A 92 -11.01 2.84 -2.88
CA GLU A 92 -10.96 4.03 -2.04
C GLU A 92 -9.61 4.21 -1.34
N PHE A 93 -8.70 3.24 -1.41
CA PHE A 93 -7.41 3.27 -0.72
C PHE A 93 -7.61 3.59 0.79
N SER A 94 -8.66 3.06 1.40
CA SER A 94 -9.21 3.51 2.68
C SER A 94 -8.15 3.51 3.78
N ILE A 95 -7.52 2.36 3.98
CA ILE A 95 -6.42 2.20 4.96
C ILE A 95 -5.15 2.87 4.45
N LYS A 96 -4.77 2.68 3.18
CA LYS A 96 -3.51 3.23 2.64
C LYS A 96 -3.42 4.76 2.76
N LYS A 97 -4.53 5.48 2.57
CA LYS A 97 -4.62 6.93 2.76
C LYS A 97 -4.39 7.33 4.22
N LEU A 98 -5.00 6.62 5.17
CA LEU A 98 -4.79 6.86 6.60
C LEU A 98 -3.31 6.64 6.99
N LEU A 99 -2.69 5.58 6.48
CA LEU A 99 -1.30 5.25 6.76
C LEU A 99 -0.31 6.25 6.16
N ALA A 100 -0.63 6.82 5.00
CA ALA A 100 0.19 7.82 4.31
C ALA A 100 -0.03 9.25 4.85
N ALA A 101 -1.15 9.51 5.53
CA ALA A 101 -1.45 10.81 6.12
C ALA A 101 -0.66 11.06 7.42
N ARG A 102 -0.73 12.29 7.93
CA ARG A 102 -0.25 12.60 9.28
C ARG A 102 -1.08 11.80 10.29
N ARG A 103 -0.42 11.00 11.12
CA ARG A 103 -1.07 10.23 12.16
C ARG A 103 -1.43 11.07 13.38
N THR A 104 -2.57 10.73 13.96
CA THR A 104 -3.16 11.29 15.18
C THR A 104 -3.42 10.15 16.16
N GLU A 105 -3.85 10.50 17.37
CA GLU A 105 -4.30 9.52 18.36
C GLU A 105 -5.52 8.71 17.88
N THR A 106 -6.31 9.24 16.94
CA THR A 106 -7.50 8.56 16.36
C THR A 106 -7.17 7.62 15.21
N THR A 107 -5.95 7.67 14.66
CA THR A 107 -5.58 6.87 13.49
C THR A 107 -5.78 5.35 13.69
N PRO A 108 -5.44 4.73 14.84
CA PRO A 108 -5.72 3.32 15.08
C PRO A 108 -7.21 2.97 14.90
N ASP A 109 -8.10 3.74 15.52
CA ASP A 109 -9.55 3.51 15.49
C ASP A 109 -10.12 3.70 14.08
N GLU A 110 -9.66 4.73 13.35
CA GLU A 110 -10.03 4.99 11.96
C GLU A 110 -9.60 3.85 11.03
N VAL A 111 -8.41 3.29 11.26
CA VAL A 111 -7.92 2.12 10.51
C VAL A 111 -8.78 0.90 10.83
N VAL A 112 -9.08 0.64 12.10
CA VAL A 112 -9.94 -0.49 12.51
C VAL A 112 -11.33 -0.38 11.88
N ALA A 113 -11.93 0.81 11.90
CA ALA A 113 -13.24 1.06 11.29
C ALA A 113 -13.24 0.82 9.77
N ALA A 114 -12.11 1.01 9.09
CA ALA A 114 -11.98 0.80 7.65
C ALA A 114 -11.74 -0.67 7.25
N ILE A 115 -11.27 -1.54 8.17
CA ILE A 115 -10.94 -2.94 7.87
C ILE A 115 -12.11 -3.71 7.23
N PRO A 116 -13.36 -3.64 7.72
CA PRO A 116 -14.46 -4.44 7.17
C PRO A 116 -14.77 -4.18 5.70
N SER A 117 -14.55 -2.95 5.21
CA SER A 117 -14.80 -2.54 3.83
C SER A 117 -13.55 -2.54 2.95
N SER A 118 -12.37 -2.82 3.52
CA SER A 118 -11.10 -2.77 2.79
C SER A 118 -10.77 -4.11 2.13
N ARG A 119 -10.06 -4.05 1.00
CA ARG A 119 -9.38 -5.22 0.46
C ARG A 119 -8.06 -5.40 1.21
N LEU A 120 -7.86 -6.56 1.81
CA LEU A 120 -6.69 -6.88 2.61
C LEU A 120 -6.10 -8.23 2.19
N TRP A 121 -4.81 -8.38 2.42
CA TRP A 121 -4.07 -9.60 2.13
C TRP A 121 -3.19 -9.98 3.30
N ILE A 122 -2.90 -11.27 3.42
CA ILE A 122 -1.83 -11.81 4.25
C ILE A 122 -0.78 -12.46 3.36
N ALA A 123 0.45 -12.51 3.86
CA ALA A 123 1.51 -13.27 3.23
C ALA A 123 1.40 -14.74 3.66
N ALA A 124 1.12 -15.63 2.72
CA ALA A 124 0.96 -17.05 2.95
C ALA A 124 2.06 -17.85 2.25
N ASN A 125 2.58 -18.86 2.93
CA ASN A 125 3.60 -19.76 2.40
C ASN A 125 3.25 -21.20 2.73
N LYS A 126 3.53 -22.12 1.80
CA LYS A 126 3.41 -23.57 2.02
C LYS A 126 4.81 -24.16 1.98
N PRO A 127 5.42 -24.48 3.15
CA PRO A 127 6.74 -25.10 3.20
C PRO A 127 6.77 -26.40 2.40
N GLU A 128 7.89 -26.70 1.75
CA GLU A 128 8.07 -27.97 1.04
C GLU A 128 7.85 -29.15 2.00
N GLY A 129 7.01 -30.12 1.58
CA GLY A 129 6.70 -31.31 2.37
C GLY A 129 5.65 -31.12 3.47
N SER A 130 5.07 -29.92 3.65
CA SER A 130 3.95 -29.68 4.56
C SER A 130 2.67 -29.44 3.77
N ASP A 131 1.53 -29.99 4.23
CA ASP A 131 0.21 -29.61 3.72
C ASP A 131 -0.39 -28.39 4.41
N GLN A 132 0.27 -27.88 5.45
CA GLN A 132 -0.16 -26.69 6.17
C GLN A 132 0.37 -25.43 5.50
N VAL A 133 -0.53 -24.50 5.22
CA VAL A 133 -0.20 -23.13 4.81
C VAL A 133 0.10 -22.32 6.06
N GLY A 134 1.32 -21.81 6.17
CA GLY A 134 1.71 -20.85 7.20
C GLY A 134 1.36 -19.42 6.76
N VAL A 135 1.03 -18.59 7.75
CA VAL A 135 0.82 -17.15 7.58
C VAL A 135 2.02 -16.41 8.18
N ALA A 136 2.49 -15.37 7.50
CA ALA A 136 3.59 -14.57 8.02
C ALA A 136 3.19 -13.81 9.29
N GLU A 137 4.04 -13.92 10.31
CA GLU A 137 3.90 -13.21 11.57
C GLU A 137 5.15 -12.38 11.84
N ALA A 138 4.95 -11.16 12.31
CA ALA A 138 6.01 -10.34 12.87
C ALA A 138 6.20 -10.67 14.35
N ARG A 139 7.45 -10.61 14.82
CA ARG A 139 7.79 -10.59 16.23
C ARG A 139 8.28 -9.20 16.59
N ALA A 140 7.53 -8.50 17.43
CA ALA A 140 7.95 -7.20 17.94
C ALA A 140 9.06 -7.37 19.01
N ALA A 141 9.75 -6.27 19.32
CA ALA A 141 10.91 -6.30 20.23
C ALA A 141 10.56 -6.72 21.67
N ASP A 142 9.30 -6.54 22.05
CA ASP A 142 8.68 -7.00 23.30
C ASP A 142 8.32 -8.50 23.30
N GLY A 143 8.48 -9.18 22.16
CA GLY A 143 8.15 -10.59 21.99
C GLY A 143 6.77 -10.85 21.38
N ASP A 144 5.98 -9.79 21.16
CA ASP A 144 4.60 -9.93 20.70
C ASP A 144 4.52 -10.49 19.28
N ARG A 145 3.64 -11.49 19.11
CA ARG A 145 3.32 -12.10 17.82
C ARG A 145 2.18 -11.35 17.16
N LEU A 146 2.40 -10.90 15.93
CA LEU A 146 1.46 -10.08 15.17
C LEU A 146 1.25 -10.69 13.78
N ILE A 147 0.00 -10.80 13.32
CA ILE A 147 -0.27 -11.18 11.92
C ILE A 147 0.17 -10.03 11.01
N GLU A 148 0.96 -10.31 9.97
CA GLU A 148 1.26 -9.32 8.94
C GLU A 148 0.11 -9.20 7.95
N VAL A 149 -0.44 -7.99 7.82
CA VAL A 149 -1.56 -7.67 6.95
C VAL A 149 -1.12 -6.60 5.95
N PHE A 150 -1.58 -6.71 4.72
CA PHE A 150 -1.15 -5.88 3.59
C PHE A 150 -2.37 -5.23 2.95
N THR A 151 -2.18 -4.01 2.45
CA THR A 151 -3.21 -3.26 1.72
C THR A 151 -3.12 -3.46 0.20
N HIS A 152 -2.08 -4.17 -0.27
CA HIS A 152 -1.94 -4.56 -1.67
C HIS A 152 -1.04 -5.80 -1.84
N PRO A 153 -1.31 -6.71 -2.80
CA PRO A 153 -0.46 -7.88 -3.09
C PRO A 153 1.00 -7.54 -3.42
N ILE A 154 1.23 -6.40 -4.07
CA ILE A 154 2.58 -5.94 -4.44
C ILE A 154 3.46 -5.67 -3.22
N GLU A 155 2.88 -5.34 -2.07
CA GLU A 155 3.62 -5.07 -0.83
C GLU A 155 4.25 -6.36 -0.31
N ILE A 156 3.57 -7.49 -0.49
CA ILE A 156 4.10 -8.83 -0.19
C ILE A 156 5.24 -9.17 -1.15
N ALA A 157 5.05 -8.94 -2.46
CA ALA A 157 6.09 -9.17 -3.45
C ALA A 157 7.35 -8.31 -3.21
N ALA A 158 7.16 -7.06 -2.78
CA ALA A 158 8.25 -6.12 -2.49
C ALA A 158 9.14 -6.57 -1.32
N LEU A 159 8.64 -7.37 -0.39
CA LEU A 159 9.44 -7.95 0.69
C LEU A 159 10.44 -9.02 0.19
N GLY A 160 10.24 -9.58 -1.01
CA GLY A 160 11.18 -10.54 -1.60
C GLY A 160 11.28 -11.89 -0.88
N ARG A 161 10.33 -12.21 0.02
CA ARG A 161 10.34 -13.45 0.82
C ARG A 161 9.81 -14.69 0.08
N GLY A 162 9.29 -14.51 -1.13
CA GLY A 162 8.66 -15.60 -1.92
C GLY A 162 7.26 -15.98 -1.45
N ASP A 163 6.68 -15.23 -0.51
CA ASP A 163 5.31 -15.43 -0.04
C ASP A 163 4.29 -15.17 -1.14
N ARG A 164 3.14 -15.85 -1.05
CA ARG A 164 2.00 -15.63 -1.93
C ARG A 164 0.95 -14.77 -1.23
N PRO A 165 0.37 -13.78 -1.93
CA PRO A 165 -0.74 -13.02 -1.38
C PRO A 165 -1.98 -13.90 -1.26
N ALA A 166 -2.58 -13.94 -0.07
CA ALA A 166 -3.88 -14.55 0.18
C ALA A 166 -4.87 -13.47 0.66
N PRO A 167 -6.03 -13.28 0.01
CA PRO A 167 -7.05 -12.32 0.48
C PRO A 167 -7.54 -12.69 1.88
N VAL A 168 -7.80 -11.68 2.71
CA VAL A 168 -8.35 -11.85 4.05
C VAL A 168 -9.44 -10.82 4.32
N THR A 169 -10.45 -11.18 5.09
CA THR A 169 -11.50 -10.25 5.55
C THR A 169 -11.30 -9.86 7.01
N GLY A 170 -11.90 -8.74 7.43
CA GLY A 170 -11.94 -8.36 8.86
C GLY A 170 -12.52 -9.44 9.77
N ALA A 171 -13.54 -10.16 9.31
CA ALA A 171 -14.14 -11.27 10.05
C ALA A 171 -13.17 -12.46 10.21
N GLN A 172 -12.38 -12.78 9.18
CA GLN A 172 -11.35 -13.82 9.27
C GLN A 172 -10.22 -13.42 10.22
N LEU A 173 -9.79 -12.15 10.20
CA LEU A 173 -8.80 -11.62 11.16
C LEU A 173 -9.32 -11.69 12.60
N GLY A 174 -10.56 -11.24 12.83
CA GLY A 174 -11.20 -11.34 14.15
C GLY A 174 -11.35 -12.78 14.64
N SER A 175 -11.70 -13.70 13.74
CA SER A 175 -11.76 -15.13 14.04
C SER A 175 -10.39 -15.70 14.44
N ALA A 176 -9.33 -15.36 13.69
CA ALA A 176 -7.97 -15.79 14.00
C ALA A 176 -7.50 -15.29 15.37
N LEU A 177 -7.75 -14.01 15.68
CA LEU A 177 -7.41 -13.42 16.98
C LEU A 177 -8.16 -14.09 18.14
N ARG A 178 -9.42 -14.49 17.95
CA ARG A 178 -10.15 -15.25 18.97
C ARG A 178 -9.62 -16.66 19.17
N ALA A 179 -9.26 -17.33 18.07
CA ALA A 179 -8.79 -18.71 18.10
C ALA A 179 -7.41 -18.85 18.76
N ASP A 180 -6.55 -17.84 18.64
CA ASP A 180 -5.21 -17.82 19.26
C ASP A 180 -5.06 -16.61 20.23
N PRO A 181 -5.20 -16.83 21.55
CA PRO A 181 -4.97 -15.81 22.56
C PRO A 181 -3.54 -15.28 22.63
N GLU A 182 -2.55 -16.00 22.09
CA GLU A 182 -1.14 -15.56 22.07
C GLU A 182 -0.85 -14.57 20.92
N LEU A 183 -1.75 -14.42 19.95
CA LEU A 183 -1.66 -13.36 18.96
C LEU A 183 -2.00 -12.02 19.61
N ALA A 184 -0.99 -11.16 19.73
CA ALA A 184 -1.10 -9.84 20.36
C ALA A 184 -1.82 -8.81 19.47
N GLY A 185 -2.00 -9.10 18.17
CA GLY A 185 -2.68 -8.21 17.24
C GLY A 185 -2.23 -8.39 15.78
N ILE A 186 -2.26 -7.29 15.02
CA ILE A 186 -1.86 -7.25 13.61
C ILE A 186 -0.88 -6.11 13.33
N LEU A 187 -0.03 -6.30 12.32
CA LEU A 187 0.86 -5.29 11.75
C LEU A 187 0.45 -5.04 10.30
N ILE A 188 -0.10 -3.86 10.01
CA ILE A 188 -0.56 -3.50 8.67
C ILE A 188 0.56 -2.78 7.91
N ASP A 189 0.75 -3.15 6.64
CA ASP A 189 1.69 -2.59 5.66
C ASP A 189 3.16 -2.54 6.13
N PRO A 190 3.76 -3.68 6.53
CA PRO A 190 5.13 -3.73 7.03
C PRO A 190 6.19 -3.32 5.99
N ALA A 191 5.86 -3.36 4.70
CA ALA A 191 6.72 -2.92 3.60
C ALA A 191 6.65 -1.39 3.35
N GLY A 192 5.76 -0.68 4.05
CA GLY A 192 5.47 0.73 3.85
C GLY A 192 5.26 1.49 5.17
N PRO A 193 4.45 2.57 5.16
CA PRO A 193 4.02 3.24 6.38
C PRO A 193 3.16 2.33 7.25
N TRP A 194 3.80 1.55 8.12
CA TRP A 194 3.14 0.49 8.89
C TRP A 194 2.36 1.01 10.10
N ILE A 195 1.31 0.32 10.55
CA ILE A 195 0.68 0.53 11.87
C ILE A 195 0.52 -0.81 12.60
N ARG A 196 0.83 -0.81 13.89
CA ARG A 196 0.57 -1.94 14.78
C ARG A 196 -0.75 -1.69 15.50
N LEU A 197 -1.64 -2.68 15.48
CA LEU A 197 -2.92 -2.66 16.20
C LEU A 197 -2.93 -3.86 17.14
N ASP A 198 -3.10 -3.61 18.43
CA ASP A 198 -3.24 -4.66 19.44
C ASP A 198 -4.69 -5.17 19.54
N ARG A 199 -4.90 -6.13 20.45
CA ARG A 199 -6.23 -6.74 20.68
C ARG A 199 -7.28 -5.73 21.17
N ASP A 200 -6.89 -4.71 21.92
CA ASP A 200 -7.84 -3.72 22.44
C ASP A 200 -8.38 -2.86 21.31
N HIS A 201 -7.52 -2.42 20.40
CA HIS A 201 -7.95 -1.76 19.16
C HIS A 201 -8.83 -2.67 18.29
N LEU A 202 -8.49 -3.96 18.21
CA LEU A 202 -9.16 -4.93 17.33
C LEU A 202 -10.41 -5.57 17.93
N ALA A 203 -10.77 -5.22 19.17
CA ALA A 203 -11.97 -5.74 19.84
C ALA A 203 -13.25 -5.65 18.99
N PRO A 204 -13.52 -4.57 18.21
CA PRO A 204 -14.68 -4.48 17.33
C PRO A 204 -14.74 -5.58 16.25
N LEU A 205 -13.59 -6.10 15.80
CA LEU A 205 -13.52 -7.16 14.79
C LEU A 205 -13.70 -8.56 15.38
N MET A 206 -13.48 -8.70 16.70
CA MET A 206 -13.51 -9.98 17.40
C MET A 206 -14.91 -10.36 17.90
N VAL A 207 -15.93 -9.54 17.66
CA VAL A 207 -17.32 -9.88 17.98
C VAL A 207 -17.79 -11.00 17.04
N GLU A 208 -18.56 -11.97 17.54
CA GLU A 208 -19.20 -12.97 16.66
C GLU A 208 -20.14 -12.25 15.70
N ALA A 209 -20.02 -12.56 14.41
CA ALA A 209 -21.09 -12.22 13.48
C ALA A 209 -22.37 -12.87 14.04
N PRO A 210 -23.50 -12.15 14.11
CA PRO A 210 -24.76 -12.79 14.48
C PRO A 210 -24.93 -14.00 13.57
N GLY A 211 -25.06 -15.18 14.18
CA GLY A 211 -25.25 -16.40 13.41
C GLY A 211 -26.41 -16.20 12.45
N ASP A 212 -26.21 -16.52 11.18
CA ASP A 212 -27.34 -16.70 10.26
C ASP A 212 -28.23 -17.76 10.92
N GLY A 213 -29.35 -17.31 11.48
CA GLY A 213 -30.26 -18.18 12.22
C GLY A 213 -30.76 -19.32 11.34
N ASP A 214 -30.73 -20.54 11.91
CA ASP A 214 -31.40 -21.73 11.36
C ASP A 214 -32.87 -21.46 10.98
#